data_AF-A0A6B2CR13-F1
#
_entry.id   AF-A0A6B2CR13-F1
#
_cell.length_a   1.000
_cell.length_b   1.000
_cell.length_c   1.000
_cell.angle_alpha   90.00
_cell.angle_beta   90.00
_cell.angle_gamma   90.00
#
_symmetry.space_group_name_H-M   'P 1'
#
loop_
_entity.id
_entity.type
_entity.pdbx_description
1 polymer ?
#
loop_
_entity_poly.entity_id
_entity_poly.type
_entity_poly.pdbx_seq_one_letter_code
_entity_poly.pdbx_strand_id
1 'polypeptide(L)'
;MKVKEKQLRLIGAALLVQFYVVWALGFANYVPQLYNLDVLRASAILLVIGLLMMLSGYIKDVARRAAADKYFRALMIIYFAAVYYI
;
A
#
# COMPACT_ATOMS: atom_id res chain seq x y z
N MET A 1 -1.64 -0.29 21.63
CA MET A 1 -0.77 0.12 20.51
C MET A 1 -1.46 1.10 19.52
N LYS A 2 -2.40 1.96 19.94
CA LYS A 2 -3.17 2.83 19.00
C LYS A 2 -2.36 3.99 18.38
N VAL A 3 -1.28 4.45 19.04
CA VAL A 3 -0.49 5.61 18.58
C VAL A 3 0.37 5.28 17.35
N LYS A 4 1.01 4.10 17.33
CA LYS A 4 1.87 3.66 16.21
C LYS A 4 1.07 3.47 14.91
N GLU A 5 -0.18 3.03 15.01
CA GLU A 5 -1.05 2.79 13.86
C GLU A 5 -1.54 4.11 13.21
N LYS A 6 -1.86 5.11 14.04
CA LYS A 6 -2.14 6.47 13.56
C LYS A 6 -0.92 7.09 12.87
N GLN A 7 0.28 6.92 13.44
CA GLN A 7 1.51 7.42 12.81
C GLN A 7 1.80 6.72 11.48
N LEU A 8 1.65 5.39 11.39
CA LEU A 8 1.82 4.68 10.11
C LEU A 8 0.82 5.17 9.06
N ARG A 9 -0.43 5.41 9.46
CA ARG A 9 -1.44 5.99 8.56
C ARG A 9 -1.09 7.40 8.10
N LEU A 10 -0.58 8.24 8.99
CA LEU A 10 -0.15 9.60 8.65
C LEU A 10 1.06 9.59 7.70
N ILE A 11 2.04 8.73 7.94
CA ILE A 11 3.19 8.56 7.06
C ILE A 11 2.72 8.06 5.69
N GLY A 12 1.88 7.01 5.64
CA GLY A 12 1.30 6.54 4.37
C GLY A 12 0.53 7.64 3.62
N ALA A 13 -0.20 8.50 4.34
CA ALA A 13 -0.94 9.61 3.74
C ALA A 13 -0.01 10.65 3.14
N ALA A 14 1.08 10.97 3.84
CA ALA A 14 2.12 11.86 3.34
C ALA A 14 2.77 11.31 2.06
N LEU A 15 3.07 10.01 2.00
CA LEU A 15 3.63 9.39 0.78
C LEU A 15 2.63 9.40 -0.40
N LEU A 16 1.33 9.24 -0.14
CA LEU A 16 0.29 9.39 -1.16
C LEU A 16 0.24 10.81 -1.73
N VAL A 17 0.28 11.82 -0.84
CA VAL A 17 0.31 13.23 -1.25
C VAL A 17 1.58 13.53 -2.06
N GLN A 18 2.75 13.02 -1.62
CA GLN A 18 4.01 13.19 -2.36
C GLN A 18 3.90 12.64 -3.78
N PHE A 19 3.40 11.41 -3.94
CA PHE A 19 3.22 10.82 -5.27
C PHE A 19 2.27 11.65 -6.13
N TYR A 20 1.13 12.09 -5.58
CA TYR A 20 0.16 12.90 -6.30
C TYR A 20 0.78 14.21 -6.81
N VAL A 21 1.58 14.89 -5.98
CA VAL A 21 2.28 16.13 -6.37
C VAL A 21 3.30 15.85 -7.48
N VAL A 22 4.13 14.82 -7.34
CA VAL A 22 5.12 14.44 -8.38
C VAL A 22 4.44 14.11 -9.71
N TRP A 23 3.37 13.32 -9.65
CA TRP A 23 2.60 12.92 -10.82
C TRP A 23 1.91 14.13 -11.48
N ALA A 24 1.25 14.98 -10.69
CA ALA A 24 0.55 16.16 -11.20
C ALA A 24 1.51 17.18 -11.82
N LEU A 25 2.68 17.43 -11.20
CA LEU A 25 3.70 18.33 -11.73
C LEU A 25 4.33 17.81 -13.03
N GLY A 26 4.54 16.50 -13.13
CA GLY A 26 4.99 15.86 -14.36
C GLY A 26 3.93 15.89 -15.46
N PHE A 27 2.67 15.59 -15.12
CA PHE A 27 1.54 15.59 -16.06
C PHE A 27 1.20 16.98 -16.60
N ALA A 28 1.19 17.99 -15.72
CA ALA A 28 0.94 19.39 -16.11
C ALA A 28 2.14 20.05 -16.81
N ASN A 29 3.22 19.30 -17.04
CA ASN A 29 4.41 19.73 -17.78
C ASN A 29 5.12 20.98 -17.19
N TYR A 30 4.86 21.27 -15.90
CA TYR A 30 5.57 22.32 -15.16
C TYR A 30 7.02 21.95 -14.91
N VAL A 31 7.29 20.66 -14.68
CA VAL A 31 8.65 20.14 -14.55
C VAL A 31 8.76 18.80 -15.31
N PRO A 32 9.01 18.83 -16.63
CA PRO A 32 9.07 17.62 -17.47
C PRO A 32 10.10 16.59 -17.01
N GLN A 33 11.11 17.02 -16.25
CA GLN A 33 12.14 16.16 -15.68
C GLN A 33 11.61 15.16 -14.65
N LEU A 34 10.49 15.46 -13.98
CA LEU A 34 9.84 14.52 -13.04
C LEU A 34 9.04 13.42 -13.76
N TYR A 35 8.71 13.62 -15.05
CA TYR A 35 8.07 12.59 -15.88
C TYR A 35 9.10 11.67 -16.55
N ASN A 36 10.30 11.55 -15.97
CA ASN A 36 11.23 10.49 -16.35
C ASN A 36 10.75 9.16 -15.73
N LEU A 37 10.89 8.08 -16.51
CA LEU A 37 10.42 6.74 -16.15
C LEU A 37 11.02 6.26 -14.82
N ASP A 38 12.28 6.61 -14.55
CA ASP A 38 12.97 6.27 -13.30
C ASP A 38 12.38 7.00 -12.07
N VAL A 39 12.07 8.30 -12.23
CA VAL A 39 11.48 9.12 -11.15
C VAL A 39 10.05 8.67 -10.87
N LEU A 40 9.28 8.42 -11.93
CA LEU A 40 7.92 7.91 -11.80
C LEU A 40 7.91 6.53 -11.15
N ARG A 41 8.83 5.64 -11.55
CA ARG A 41 8.99 4.31 -10.93
C ARG A 41 9.38 4.41 -9.45
N ALA A 42 10.35 5.27 -9.10
CA ALA A 42 10.75 5.49 -7.71
C ALA A 42 9.58 6.02 -6.87
N SER A 43 8.81 6.97 -7.41
CA SER A 43 7.63 7.52 -6.75
C SER A 43 6.51 6.48 -6.59
N ALA A 44 6.32 5.59 -7.58
CA ALA A 44 5.35 4.51 -7.51
C ALA A 44 5.73 3.46 -6.45
N ILE A 45 7.02 3.11 -6.34
CA ILE A 45 7.52 2.23 -5.28
C ILE A 45 7.25 2.84 -3.90
N LEU A 46 7.51 4.14 -3.73
CA LEU A 46 7.21 4.87 -2.50
C LEU A 46 5.70 4.87 -2.19
N LEU A 47 4.84 5.07 -3.20
CA LEU A 47 3.40 4.97 -3.04
C LEU A 47 2.96 3.57 -2.59
N VAL A 48 3.51 2.51 -3.19
CA VAL A 48 3.22 1.12 -2.79
C VAL A 48 3.61 0.90 -1.32
N ILE A 49 4.78 1.40 -0.90
CA ILE A 49 5.22 1.32 0.50
C ILE A 49 4.26 2.09 1.42
N GLY A 50 3.85 3.30 1.05
CA GLY A 50 2.89 4.11 1.81
C GLY A 50 1.52 3.43 1.96
N LEU A 51 1.05 2.78 0.90
CA LEU A 51 -0.19 2.01 0.89
C LEU A 51 -0.08 0.80 1.83
N LEU A 52 1.01 0.03 1.74
CA LEU A 52 1.28 -1.09 2.64
C LEU A 52 1.35 -0.65 4.11
N MET A 53 1.92 0.52 4.40
CA MET A 53 1.93 1.08 5.76
C MET A 53 0.52 1.44 6.26
N MET A 54 -0.37 1.95 5.41
CA MET A 54 -1.77 2.18 5.80
C MET A 54 -2.54 0.87 6.05
N LEU A 55 -2.27 -0.15 5.23
CA LEU A 55 -2.92 -1.46 5.30
C LEU A 55 -2.31 -2.37 6.36
N SER A 56 -1.16 -2.03 6.95
CA SER A 56 -0.46 -2.90 7.89
C SER A 56 -1.32 -3.29 9.09
N GLY A 57 -2.16 -2.38 9.57
CA GLY A 57 -3.11 -2.65 10.66
C GLY A 57 -4.15 -3.71 10.27
N TYR A 58 -4.74 -3.55 9.08
CA TYR A 58 -5.66 -4.53 8.51
C TYR A 58 -4.99 -5.88 8.25
N ILE A 59 -3.80 -5.90 7.65
CA ILE A 59 -3.04 -7.12 7.39
C ILE A 59 -2.75 -7.86 8.70
N LYS A 60 -2.40 -7.12 9.75
CA LYS A 60 -2.14 -7.70 11.09
C LYS A 60 -3.40 -8.30 11.71
N ASP A 61 -4.54 -7.63 11.58
CA ASP A 61 -5.82 -8.15 12.08
C ASP A 61 -6.30 -9.37 11.26
N VAL A 62 -6.12 -9.36 9.95
CA VAL A 62 -6.39 -10.52 9.08
C VAL A 62 -5.50 -11.69 9.45
N ALA A 63 -4.19 -11.47 9.64
CA ALA A 63 -3.25 -12.51 10.05
C ALA A 63 -3.62 -13.09 11.43
N ARG A 64 -4.02 -12.23 12.38
CA ARG A 64 -4.50 -12.67 13.70
C ARG A 64 -5.77 -13.51 13.58
N ARG A 65 -6.74 -13.10 12.75
CA ARG A 65 -7.98 -13.86 12.52
C ARG A 65 -7.71 -15.20 11.82
N ALA A 66 -6.80 -15.23 10.85
CA ALA A 66 -6.38 -16.45 10.18
C ALA A 66 -5.65 -17.43 11.10
N ALA A 67 -4.94 -16.94 12.11
CA ALA A 67 -4.31 -17.79 13.13
C ALA A 67 -5.31 -18.30 14.17
N ALA A 68 -6.31 -17.48 14.54
CA ALA A 68 -7.24 -17.78 15.62
C ALA A 68 -8.49 -18.57 15.18
N ASP A 69 -8.95 -18.41 13.93
CA ASP A 69 -10.21 -19.00 13.45
C ASP A 69 -9.97 -20.03 12.34
N LYS A 70 -10.41 -21.27 12.58
CA LYS A 70 -10.23 -22.42 11.67
C LYS A 70 -10.99 -22.24 10.35
N TYR A 71 -12.17 -21.63 10.37
CA TYR A 71 -12.99 -21.40 9.17
C TYR A 71 -12.43 -20.25 8.33
N PHE A 72 -11.99 -19.17 8.98
CA PHE A 72 -11.33 -18.05 8.31
C PHE A 72 -10.01 -18.49 7.67
N ARG A 73 -9.24 -19.36 8.34
CA ARG A 73 -8.02 -19.94 7.75
C ARG A 73 -8.31 -20.78 6.50
N ALA A 74 -9.32 -21.64 6.56
CA ALA A 74 -9.73 -22.45 5.42
C ALA A 74 -10.20 -21.58 4.24
N LEU A 75 -11.01 -20.54 4.52
CA LEU A 75 -11.44 -19.56 3.52
C LEU A 75 -10.25 -18.89 2.83
N MET A 76 -9.25 -18.45 3.59
CA MET A 76 -8.06 -17.81 3.03
C MET A 76 -7.26 -18.77 2.14
N ILE A 77 -7.11 -20.04 2.54
CA ILE A 77 -6.42 -21.06 1.71
C ILE A 77 -7.17 -21.30 0.40
N ILE A 78 -8.50 -21.43 0.44
CA ILE A 78 -9.34 -21.61 -0.75
C ILE A 78 -9.25 -20.37 -1.66
N TYR A 79 -9.31 -19.17 -1.08
CA TYR A 79 -9.17 -17.93 -1.82
C TYR A 79 -7.80 -17.83 -2.51
N PHE A 80 -6.71 -18.09 -1.78
CA PHE A 80 -5.37 -18.10 -2.36
C PHE A 80 -5.24 -19.14 -3.47
N ALA A 81 -5.76 -20.36 -3.26
CA ALA A 81 -5.74 -21.40 -4.28
C ALA A 81 -6.50 -20.95 -5.54
N ALA A 82 -7.69 -20.37 -5.41
CA ALA A 82 -8.48 -19.91 -6.55
C ALA A 82 -7.82 -18.75 -7.32
N VAL A 83 -7.17 -17.81 -6.62
CA VAL A 83 -6.51 -16.65 -7.23
C VAL A 83 -5.19 -17.02 -7.90
N TYR A 84 -4.45 -17.99 -7.37
CA TYR A 84 -3.15 -18.42 -7.93
C TYR A 84 -3.25 -19.52 -8.99
N TYR A 85 -4.38 -20.24 -9.08
CA TYR A 85 -4.61 -21.24 -10.13
C TYR A 85 -5.35 -20.71 -11.37
N ILE A 86 -5.73 -19.43 -11.38
CA ILE A 86 -6.18 -18.68 -12.56
C ILE A 86 -4.97 -18.02 -13.22
#